data_AF-A0A418IRX3-F1
#
_entry.id   AF-A0A418IRX3-F1
#
_cell.length_a   1.000
_cell.length_b   1.000
_cell.length_c   1.000
_cell.angle_alpha   90.00
_cell.angle_beta   90.00
_cell.angle_gamma   90.00
#
_symmetry.space_group_name_H-M   'P 1'
#
loop_
_entity.id
_entity.type
_entity.pdbx_description
1 polymer ?
#
loop_
_entity_poly.entity_id
_entity_poly.type
_entity_poly.pdbx_seq_one_letter_code
_entity_poly.pdbx_strand_id
1 'polypeptide(L)'
;MTTHLDEQVSNTYGNQEPDADARLMATLIYVLSFFTSLIAPLIIWLIKRDESPFVDRAGKNYLNFLLSYLIWITVATIAIFIIIGIIILPILVLLNFIFTIVAAVKAYNGEDYLPPLSIRFFK
;
A
#
# COMPACT_ATOMS: atom_id res chain seq x y z
N MET A 1 5.46 31.94 -25.67
CA MET A 1 6.78 31.25 -25.63
C MET A 1 7.07 30.59 -24.27
N THR A 2 6.28 30.84 -23.22
CA THR A 2 6.42 30.20 -21.89
C THR A 2 5.59 28.91 -21.73
N THR A 3 4.46 28.77 -22.41
CA THR A 3 3.54 27.61 -22.28
C THR A 3 4.21 26.25 -22.54
N HIS A 4 5.13 26.16 -23.51
CA HIS A 4 5.84 24.90 -23.79
C HIS A 4 6.92 24.56 -22.75
N LEU A 5 7.46 25.56 -22.04
CA LEU A 5 8.39 25.33 -20.94
C LEU A 5 7.63 24.90 -19.68
N ASP A 6 6.49 25.52 -19.39
CA ASP A 6 5.64 25.15 -18.24
C ASP A 6 5.09 23.71 -18.38
N GLU A 7 4.75 23.30 -19.61
CA GLU A 7 4.30 21.94 -19.92
C GLU A 7 5.46 20.91 -19.87
N GLN A 8 6.67 21.26 -20.34
CA GLN A 8 7.86 20.42 -20.20
C GLN A 8 8.29 20.26 -18.73
N VAL A 9 8.23 21.35 -17.96
CA VAL A 9 8.56 21.38 -16.54
C VAL A 9 7.54 20.56 -15.74
N SER A 10 6.25 20.71 -16.02
CA SER A 10 5.18 19.87 -15.45
C SER A 10 5.36 18.38 -15.80
N ASN A 11 5.67 18.06 -17.06
CA ASN A 11 5.95 16.69 -17.49
C ASN A 11 7.25 16.12 -16.89
N THR A 12 8.24 16.97 -16.59
CA THR A 12 9.48 16.53 -15.94
C THR A 12 9.24 16.22 -14.47
N TYR A 13 8.45 17.02 -13.74
CA TYR A 13 8.08 16.76 -12.34
C TYR A 13 7.07 15.61 -12.18
N GLY A 14 6.20 15.38 -13.16
CA GLY A 14 5.23 14.27 -13.15
C GLY A 14 5.84 12.89 -13.44
N ASN A 15 7.05 12.84 -14.01
CA ASN A 15 7.75 11.61 -14.41
C ASN A 15 9.13 11.45 -13.73
N GLN A 16 9.41 12.17 -12.65
CA GLN A 16 10.58 11.83 -11.82
C GLN A 16 10.30 10.48 -11.15
N GLU A 17 11.13 9.47 -11.42
CA GLU A 17 11.12 8.26 -10.61
C GLU A 17 11.23 8.64 -9.13
N PRO A 18 10.48 7.99 -8.23
CA PRO A 18 10.58 8.28 -6.80
C PRO A 18 12.03 8.13 -6.34
N ASP A 19 12.50 9.12 -5.59
CA ASP A 19 13.85 9.10 -5.04
C ASP A 19 14.13 7.81 -4.24
N ALA A 20 15.40 7.40 -4.17
CA ALA A 20 15.80 6.15 -3.54
C ALA A 20 15.30 6.06 -2.08
N ASP A 21 15.37 7.16 -1.33
CA ASP A 21 14.87 7.22 0.04
C ASP A 21 13.36 7.02 0.11
N ALA A 22 12.60 7.62 -0.81
CA ALA A 22 11.15 7.45 -0.88
C ALA A 22 10.76 5.99 -1.17
N ARG A 23 11.48 5.33 -2.09
CA ARG A 23 11.30 3.91 -2.42
C ARG A 23 11.58 3.02 -1.22
N LEU A 24 12.66 3.29 -0.49
CA LEU A 24 13.00 2.57 0.73
C LEU A 24 11.94 2.75 1.82
N MET A 25 11.49 3.98 2.08
CA MET A 25 10.45 4.25 3.07
C MET A 25 9.14 3.55 2.71
N ALA A 26 8.71 3.63 1.44
CA ALA A 26 7.52 2.93 0.95
C ALA A 26 7.65 1.40 1.09
N THR A 27 8.83 0.85 0.82
CA THR A 27 9.11 -0.59 1.00
C THR A 27 9.05 -0.98 2.48
N LEU A 28 9.59 -0.15 3.38
CA LEU A 28 9.59 -0.40 4.82
C LEU A 28 8.17 -0.43 5.40
N ILE A 29 7.22 0.34 4.85
CA ILE A 29 5.80 0.26 5.24
C ILE A 29 5.29 -1.19 5.08
N TYR A 30 5.58 -1.84 3.95
CA TYR A 30 5.14 -3.22 3.72
C TYR A 30 5.99 -4.24 4.48
N VAL A 31 7.31 -4.08 4.56
CA VAL A 31 8.18 -5.05 5.25
C VAL A 31 7.94 -5.05 6.76
N LEU A 32 7.83 -3.88 7.39
CA LEU A 32 7.58 -3.80 8.83
C LEU A 32 6.14 -4.15 9.22
N SER A 33 5.22 -4.18 8.27
CA SER A 33 3.86 -4.65 8.50
C SER A 33 3.79 -6.12 8.92
N PHE A 34 4.76 -6.96 8.53
CA PHE A 34 4.79 -8.37 8.95
C PHE A 34 4.94 -8.54 10.46
N PHE A 35 5.60 -7.58 11.12
CA PHE A 35 5.93 -7.66 12.54
C PHE A 35 5.02 -6.80 13.42
N THR A 36 4.60 -5.65 12.89
CA THR A 36 3.88 -4.64 13.69
C THR A 36 2.46 -4.38 13.21
N SER A 37 2.10 -4.85 12.01
CA SER A 37 0.81 -4.74 11.30
C SER A 37 0.21 -3.35 11.12
N LEU A 38 0.49 -2.38 11.98
CA LEU A 38 -0.11 -1.06 11.95
C LEU A 38 0.87 -0.01 12.44
N ILE A 39 1.54 -0.24 13.57
CA ILE A 39 2.30 0.80 14.26
C ILE A 39 3.49 1.32 13.43
N ALA A 40 4.42 0.46 13.01
CA ALA A 40 5.58 0.93 12.25
C ALA A 40 5.21 1.47 10.85
N PRO A 41 4.33 0.81 10.06
CA PRO A 41 3.86 1.36 8.79
C PRO A 41 3.22 2.75 8.93
N LEU A 42 2.40 2.94 9.98
CA LEU A 42 1.72 4.21 10.23
C LEU A 42 2.68 5.32 10.65
N ILE A 43 3.67 5.01 11.50
CA ILE A 43 4.70 5.98 11.91
C ILE A 43 5.50 6.44 10.68
N ILE A 44 5.96 5.50 9.85
CA ILE A 44 6.73 5.84 8.64
C ILE A 44 5.89 6.70 7.70
N TRP A 45 4.64 6.30 7.43
CA TRP A 45 3.74 7.08 6.58
C TRP A 45 3.51 8.48 7.14
N LEU A 46 3.22 8.62 8.44
CA LEU A 46 2.93 9.93 9.03
C LEU A 46 4.13 10.88 9.01
N ILE A 47 5.34 10.37 9.18
CA ILE A 47 6.57 11.18 9.14
C ILE A 47 6.91 11.58 7.69
N LYS A 48 6.77 10.66 6.73
CA LYS A 48 7.27 10.85 5.37
C LYS A 48 6.23 11.32 4.35
N ARG A 49 4.94 11.33 4.69
CA ARG A 49 3.87 11.68 3.75
C ARG A 49 3.96 13.10 3.20
N ASP A 50 4.40 14.06 4.01
CA ASP A 50 4.48 15.46 3.58
C ASP A 50 5.76 15.73 2.77
N GLU A 51 6.76 14.85 2.89
CA GLU A 51 8.04 14.94 2.18
C GLU A 51 7.97 14.29 0.78
N SER A 52 7.20 13.22 0.62
CA SER A 52 7.13 12.47 -0.63
C SER A 52 5.70 12.08 -1.01
N PRO A 53 5.19 12.59 -2.14
CA PRO A 53 3.90 12.16 -2.68
C PRO A 53 3.84 10.65 -2.96
N PHE A 54 4.96 10.01 -3.29
CA PHE A 54 5.04 8.57 -3.49
C PHE A 54 4.82 7.81 -2.17
N VAL A 55 5.47 8.25 -1.08
CA VAL A 55 5.29 7.64 0.24
C VAL A 55 3.87 7.87 0.77
N ASP A 56 3.27 9.05 0.53
CA ASP A 56 1.87 9.29 0.88
C ASP A 56 0.93 8.31 0.16
N ARG A 57 1.11 8.10 -1.15
CA ARG A 57 0.32 7.12 -1.92
C ARG A 57 0.56 5.69 -1.45
N ALA A 58 1.81 5.29 -1.23
CA ALA A 58 2.15 3.96 -0.73
C ALA A 58 1.52 3.68 0.65
N GLY A 59 1.59 4.64 1.58
CA GLY A 59 0.97 4.49 2.88
C GLY A 59 -0.56 4.49 2.84
N LYS A 60 -1.19 5.32 1.99
CA LYS A 60 -2.65 5.25 1.74
C LYS A 60 -3.07 3.91 1.14
N ASN A 61 -2.32 3.39 0.16
CA ASN A 61 -2.57 2.08 -0.43
C ASN A 61 -2.43 0.96 0.60
N TYR A 62 -1.41 1.03 1.46
CA TYR A 62 -1.22 0.11 2.57
C TYR A 62 -2.40 0.16 3.55
N LEU A 63 -2.83 1.34 3.99
CA LEU A 63 -3.96 1.48 4.91
C LEU A 63 -5.28 0.99 4.28
N ASN A 64 -5.50 1.29 3.00
CA ASN A 64 -6.63 0.77 2.24
C ASN A 64 -6.62 -0.76 2.23
N PHE A 65 -5.47 -1.37 1.96
CA PHE A 65 -5.27 -2.82 1.99
C PHE A 65 -5.52 -3.42 3.37
N LEU A 66 -4.86 -2.89 4.40
CA LEU A 66 -4.98 -3.36 5.78
C LEU A 66 -6.43 -3.34 6.28
N LEU A 67 -7.12 -2.21 6.08
CA LEU A 67 -8.52 -2.06 6.49
C LEU A 67 -9.44 -2.99 5.71
N SER A 68 -9.20 -3.16 4.41
CA SER A 68 -10.02 -4.05 3.58
C SER A 68 -9.87 -5.51 3.99
N TYR A 69 -8.63 -5.96 4.21
CA TYR A 69 -8.36 -7.32 4.65
C TYR A 69 -8.85 -7.57 6.07
N LEU A 70 -8.82 -6.57 6.95
CA LEU A 70 -9.45 -6.66 8.26
C LEU A 70 -10.97 -6.90 8.14
N ILE A 71 -11.65 -6.19 7.24
CA ILE A 71 -13.09 -6.40 6.98
C ILE A 71 -13.32 -7.81 6.41
N TRP A 72 -12.55 -8.24 5.40
CA TRP A 72 -12.72 -9.56 4.79
C TRP A 72 -12.49 -10.69 5.79
N ILE A 73 -11.46 -10.59 6.63
CA ILE A 73 -11.19 -11.57 7.69
C ILE A 73 -12.31 -11.57 8.73
N THR A 74 -12.84 -10.40 9.09
CA THR A 74 -13.97 -10.29 10.04
C THR A 74 -15.22 -10.98 9.48
N VAL A 75 -15.57 -10.71 8.21
CA VAL A 75 -16.70 -11.36 7.53
C VAL A 75 -16.49 -12.86 7.42
N ALA A 76 -15.29 -13.30 7.02
CA ALA A 76 -14.95 -14.72 6.91
C ALA A 76 -14.97 -15.44 8.27
N THR A 77 -14.60 -14.76 9.35
CA THR A 77 -14.68 -15.28 10.72
C THR A 77 -16.12 -15.50 11.14
N ILE A 78 -17.02 -14.58 10.84
CA ILE A 78 -18.47 -14.76 11.06
C ILE A 78 -19.01 -15.92 10.19
N ALA A 79 -18.52 -16.04 8.95
CA ALA A 79 -18.91 -17.14 8.07
C ALA A 79 -18.42 -18.54 8.53
N ILE A 80 -17.55 -18.64 9.55
CA ILE A 80 -17.16 -19.92 10.16
C ILE A 80 -18.38 -20.65 10.72
N PHE A 81 -19.38 -19.93 11.24
CA PHE A 81 -20.61 -20.53 11.77
C PHE A 81 -21.41 -21.31 10.70
N ILE A 82 -21.13 -21.05 9.42
CA ILE A 82 -21.75 -21.71 8.25
C ILE A 82 -20.74 -22.69 7.59
N ILE A 83 -19.63 -23.04 8.27
CA ILE A 83 -18.52 -23.92 7.82
C ILE A 83 -17.70 -23.34 6.65
N ILE A 84 -18.30 -22.51 5.78
CA ILE A 84 -17.67 -21.85 4.64
C ILE A 84 -16.45 -21.01 5.06
N GLY A 85 -16.49 -20.35 6.22
CA GLY A 85 -15.39 -19.53 6.71
C GLY A 85 -14.06 -20.29 6.90
N ILE A 86 -14.12 -21.59 7.19
CA ILE A 86 -12.92 -22.42 7.42
C ILE A 86 -12.07 -22.53 6.15
N ILE A 87 -12.71 -22.56 4.97
CA ILE A 87 -12.00 -22.63 3.68
C ILE A 87 -11.52 -21.24 3.24
N ILE A 88 -12.33 -20.20 3.48
CA ILE A 88 -12.04 -18.84 3.01
C ILE A 88 -10.88 -18.21 3.79
N LEU A 89 -10.82 -18.39 5.12
CA LEU A 89 -9.78 -17.79 5.96
C LEU A 89 -8.34 -18.11 5.54
N PRO A 90 -7.92 -19.37 5.34
CA PRO A 90 -6.54 -19.66 4.93
C PRO A 90 -6.22 -19.06 3.55
N ILE A 91 -7.20 -18.98 2.64
CA ILE A 91 -7.04 -18.34 1.34
C ILE A 91 -6.78 -16.84 1.50
N LEU A 92 -7.54 -16.15 2.36
CA LEU A 92 -7.35 -14.73 2.64
C LEU A 92 -6.01 -14.44 3.29
N VAL A 93 -5.57 -15.26 4.25
CA VAL A 93 -4.25 -15.11 4.90
C VAL A 93 -3.13 -15.29 3.88
N LEU A 94 -3.24 -16.29 3.00
CA LEU A 94 -2.26 -16.53 1.95
C LEU A 94 -2.21 -15.37 0.93
N LEU A 95 -3.37 -14.88 0.49
CA LEU A 95 -3.46 -13.71 -0.39
C LEU A 95 -2.86 -12.46 0.27
N ASN A 96 -3.17 -12.21 1.55
CA ASN A 96 -2.62 -11.09 2.30
C ASN A 96 -1.08 -11.15 2.33
N PHE A 97 -0.52 -12.33 2.60
CA PHE A 97 0.92 -12.55 2.61
C PHE A 97 1.56 -12.29 1.23
N ILE A 98 1.02 -12.89 0.17
CA ILE A 98 1.52 -12.72 -1.21
C ILE A 98 1.46 -11.25 -1.62
N PHE A 99 0.33 -10.58 -1.41
CA PHE A 99 0.16 -9.20 -1.84
C PHE A 99 1.01 -8.22 -1.03
N THR A 100 1.30 -8.49 0.24
CA THR A 100 2.24 -7.68 1.02
C THR A 100 3.65 -7.76 0.42
N ILE A 101 4.10 -8.95 -0.01
CA ILE A 101 5.39 -9.12 -0.69
C ILE A 101 5.41 -8.39 -2.04
N VAL A 102 4.37 -8.59 -2.87
CA VAL A 102 4.26 -7.93 -4.18
C VAL A 102 4.25 -6.41 -4.03
N ALA A 103 3.54 -5.90 -3.02
CA ALA A 103 3.51 -4.47 -2.72
C ALA A 103 4.87 -3.94 -2.29
N ALA A 104 5.61 -4.68 -1.46
CA ALA A 104 6.97 -4.32 -1.08
C ALA A 104 7.92 -4.26 -2.30
N VAL A 105 7.88 -5.28 -3.16
CA VAL A 105 8.72 -5.33 -4.39
C VAL A 105 8.37 -4.19 -5.34
N LYS A 106 7.07 -3.92 -5.55
CA LYS A 106 6.63 -2.81 -6.41
C LYS A 106 6.99 -1.45 -5.83
N ALA A 107 6.82 -1.25 -4.53
CA ALA A 107 7.27 -0.05 -3.84
C ALA A 107 8.79 0.16 -3.99
N TYR A 108 9.57 -0.92 -3.91
CA TYR A 108 11.01 -0.87 -4.15
C TYR A 108 11.34 -0.47 -5.58
N ASN A 109 10.53 -0.85 -6.57
CA ASN A 109 10.69 -0.42 -7.97
C ASN A 109 10.18 1.01 -8.23
N GLY A 110 9.61 1.70 -7.24
CA GLY A 110 8.97 3.00 -7.45
C GLY A 110 7.59 2.92 -8.11
N GLU A 111 7.00 1.72 -8.17
CA GLU A 111 5.67 1.50 -8.73
C GLU A 111 4.59 1.62 -7.66
N ASP A 112 3.54 2.37 -7.96
CA ASP A 112 2.33 2.41 -7.13
C ASP A 112 1.54 1.11 -7.28
N TYR A 113 1.26 0.44 -6.16
CA TYR A 113 0.46 -0.78 -6.14
C TYR A 113 -0.61 -0.71 -5.07
N LEU A 114 -1.85 -0.95 -5.49
CA LEU A 114 -2.96 -1.25 -4.59
C LEU A 114 -3.30 -2.74 -4.72
N PRO A 115 -3.12 -3.53 -3.66
CA PRO A 115 -3.48 -4.94 -3.67
C PRO A 115 -4.94 -5.17 -4.10
N PRO A 116 -5.22 -6.23 -4.88
CA PRO A 116 -6.58 -6.67 -5.18
C PRO A 116 -7.39 -6.87 -3.89
N LEU A 117 -8.72 -6.76 -4.00
CA LEU A 117 -9.65 -6.82 -2.87
C LEU A 117 -9.51 -5.66 -1.86
N SER A 118 -8.70 -4.65 -2.15
CA SER A 118 -8.62 -3.41 -1.36
C SER A 118 -9.65 -2.38 -1.80
N ILE A 119 -10.46 -1.94 -0.85
CA ILE A 119 -11.38 -0.82 -0.96
C ILE A 119 -10.59 0.48 -0.74
N ARG A 120 -10.79 1.46 -1.62
CA ARG A 120 -10.13 2.77 -1.54
C ARG A 120 -10.87 3.68 -0.57
N PHE A 121 -10.47 3.68 0.70
CA PHE A 121 -10.94 4.64 1.70
C PHE A 121 -10.25 6.01 1.54
N PHE A 122 -8.95 5.98 1.26
CA PHE A 122 -8.14 7.16 1.02
C PHE A 122 -7.73 7.25 -0.45
N LYS A 123 -7.86 8.44 -1.06
CA LYS A 123 -7.41 8.75 -2.42
C LYS A 123 -6.07 9.48 -2.41
#